data_AF-A0A0M1J9P9-F1
#
_entry.id   AF-A0A0M1J9P9-F1
#
_cell.length_a   1.000
_cell.length_b   1.000
_cell.length_c   1.000
_cell.angle_alpha   90.00
_cell.angle_beta   90.00
_cell.angle_gamma   90.00
#
_symmetry.space_group_name_H-M   'P 1'
#
loop_
_entity.id
_entity.type
_entity.pdbx_description
1 polymer ?
#
loop_
_entity_poly.entity_id
_entity_poly.type
_entity_poly.pdbx_seq_one_letter_code
_entity_poly.pdbx_strand_id
1 'polypeptide(L)' 'MNDYAAKLEIALAPIREQLTQHILYQKLRDSSSLHLFMQAHVFAVWDFQTLMKALQRQVM' A
#
# COMPACT_ATOMS: atom_id res chain seq x y z
N MET A 1 -12.32 20.14 9.66
CA MET A 1 -11.26 19.11 9.60
C MET A 1 -11.85 17.85 10.24
N ASN A 2 -11.82 16.69 9.58
CA ASN A 2 -12.52 15.50 10.06
C ASN A 2 -11.75 14.84 11.23
N ASP A 3 -12.21 15.05 12.47
CA ASP A 3 -11.59 14.53 13.69
C ASP A 3 -11.48 12.99 13.73
N TYR A 4 -12.31 12.28 12.97
CA TYR A 4 -12.27 10.82 12.93
C TYR A 4 -11.03 10.31 12.19
N ALA A 5 -10.65 10.98 11.10
CA ALA A 5 -9.45 10.63 10.34
C ALA A 5 -8.18 10.83 11.21
N ALA A 6 -8.12 11.90 11.99
CA ALA A 6 -7.01 12.16 12.91
C ALA A 6 -6.88 11.06 13.99
N LYS A 7 -8.00 10.56 14.53
CA LYS A 7 -8.00 9.45 15.48
C LYS A 7 -7.48 8.15 14.87
N LEU A 8 -7.87 7.86 13.62
CA LEU A 8 -7.37 6.69 12.90
C LEU A 8 -5.88 6.79 12.61
N GLU A 9 -5.39 7.95 12.17
CA GLU A 9 -3.96 8.17 11.94
C GLU A 9 -3.12 7.90 13.20
N ILE A 10 -3.58 8.36 14.37
CA ILE A 10 -2.91 8.10 15.65
C ILE A 10 -2.91 6.61 15.97
N ALA A 11 -4.04 5.93 15.78
CA ALA A 11 -4.16 4.50 16.06
C ALA A 11 -3.32 3.63 15.10
N LEU A 12 -3.15 4.06 13.85
CA LEU A 12 -2.42 3.34 12.81
C LEU A 12 -0.92 3.65 12.78
N ALA A 13 -0.48 4.77 13.38
CA ALA A 13 0.91 5.19 13.44
C ALA A 13 1.93 4.08 13.79
N PRO A 14 1.74 3.27 14.86
CA PRO A 14 2.71 2.23 15.21
C PRO A 14 2.78 1.10 14.17
N ILE A 15 1.64 0.72 13.59
CA ILE A 15 1.58 -0.32 12.55
C ILE A 15 2.24 0.19 11.27
N ARG A 16 2.01 1.46 10.92
CA ARG A 16 2.65 2.10 9.78
C ARG A 16 4.17 2.13 9.93
N GLU A 17 4.68 2.44 11.12
CA GLU A 17 6.11 2.43 11.41
C GLU A 17 6.72 1.01 11.28
N GLN A 18 6.04 -0.02 11.78
CA GLN A 18 6.48 -1.40 11.61
C GLN A 18 6.54 -1.83 10.14
N LEU A 19 5.55 -1.41 9.34
CA LEU A 19 5.52 -1.70 7.91
C LEU A 19 6.65 -0.99 7.14
N THR A 20 6.92 0.28 7.43
CA THR A 20 7.99 1.04 6.75
C THR A 20 9.38 0.53 7.14
N GLN A 21 9.55 0.04 8.36
CA GLN A 21 10.79 -0.57 8.84
C GLN A 21 10.92 -2.06 8.50
N HIS A 22 9.96 -2.64 7.76
CA HIS A 22 9.93 -4.07 7.50
C HIS A 22 11.17 -4.53 6.71
N ILE A 23 11.75 -5.66 7.12
CA ILE A 23 12.99 -6.23 6.58
C ILE A 23 12.96 -6.47 5.07
N LEU A 24 11.77 -6.62 4.48
CA LEU A 24 11.60 -6.77 3.03
C LEU A 24 12.27 -5.62 2.26
N TYR A 25 12.10 -4.38 2.71
CA TYR A 25 12.70 -3.22 2.02
C TYR A 25 14.23 -3.25 2.08
N GLN A 26 14.81 -3.81 3.15
CA GLN A 26 16.26 -4.00 3.25
C GLN A 26 16.80 -5.11 2.34
N LYS A 27 15.93 -6.01 1.87
CA LYS A 27 16.27 -7.11 0.95
C LYS A 27 16.17 -6.70 -0.52
N LEU A 28 15.54 -5.57 -0.84
CA LEU A 28 15.47 -5.00 -2.20
C LEU A 28 16.75 -4.20 -2.51
N ARG A 29 17.87 -4.89 -2.72
CA ARG A 29 19.20 -4.27 -2.88
C ARG A 29 19.68 -4.17 -4.32
N ASP A 30 19.04 -4.89 -5.23
CA ASP A 30 19.46 -5.02 -6.62
C ASP A 30 18.25 -5.16 -7.55
N SER A 31 18.52 -5.04 -8.85
CA SER A 31 17.47 -5.12 -9.87
C SER A 31 16.74 -6.46 -9.86
N SER A 32 17.43 -7.57 -9.59
CA SER A 32 16.84 -8.91 -9.59
C SER A 32 15.87 -9.09 -8.41
N SER A 33 16.26 -8.66 -7.21
CA SER A 33 15.38 -8.67 -6.04
C SER A 33 14.16 -7.76 -6.23
N LEU A 34 14.35 -6.60 -6.87
CA LEU A 34 13.24 -5.71 -7.23
C LEU A 34 12.29 -6.35 -8.25
N HIS A 35 12.81 -6.98 -9.32
CA HIS A 35 11.98 -7.65 -10.32
C HIS A 35 11.13 -8.76 -9.68
N LEU A 36 11.73 -9.56 -8.79
CA LEU A 36 11.01 -10.61 -8.07
C LEU A 36 9.88 -10.04 -7.20
N PHE A 37 10.14 -8.94 -6.49
CA PHE A 37 9.11 -8.26 -5.71
C PHE A 37 7.97 -7.72 -6.59
N MET A 38 8.32 -7.11 -7.72
CA MET A 38 7.34 -6.52 -8.64
C MET A 38 6.42 -7.56 -9.29
N GLN A 39 6.90 -8.79 -9.50
CA GLN A 39 6.06 -9.90 -9.98
C GLN A 39 4.90 -10.21 -9.04
N ALA A 40 5.09 -10.07 -7.72
CA ALA A 40 4.00 -10.18 -6.76
C ALA A 40 3.20 -8.87 -6.64
N HIS A 41 3.88 -7.73 -6.70
CA HIS A 41 3.25 -6.41 -6.53
C HIS A 41 2.23 -6.07 -7.62
N VAL A 42 2.43 -6.57 -8.85
CA VAL A 42 1.54 -6.28 -10.00
C VAL A 42 0.07 -6.64 -9.72
N PHE A 43 -0.19 -7.71 -8.96
CA PHE A 43 -1.54 -8.13 -8.62
C PHE A 43 -2.23 -7.12 -7.71
N ALA A 44 -1.54 -6.64 -6.66
CA ALA A 44 -2.08 -5.63 -5.76
C ALA A 44 -2.41 -4.32 -6.48
N VAL A 45 -1.56 -3.91 -7.43
CA VAL A 45 -1.80 -2.70 -8.24
C VAL A 45 -2.99 -2.89 -9.18
N TRP A 46 -3.10 -4.06 -9.82
CA TRP A 46 -4.23 -4.33 -10.70
C TRP A 46 -5.56 -4.38 -9.93
N ASP A 47 -5.59 -5.03 -8.77
CA ASP A 47 -6.79 -5.04 -7.90
C ASP A 47 -7.19 -3.61 -7.50
N PHE A 48 -6.22 -2.77 -7.12
CA PHE A 48 -6.48 -1.38 -6.79
C PHE A 48 -7.04 -0.58 -7.98
N GLN A 49 -6.48 -0.74 -9.18
CA GLN A 49 -6.98 -0.09 -10.39
C GLN A 49 -8.39 -0.56 -10.76
N THR A 50 -8.69 -1.84 -10.55
CA THR A 50 -10.02 -2.41 -10.79
C THR A 50 -11.03 -1.85 -9.81
N LEU A 51 -10.66 -1.76 -8.53
CA LEU A 51 -11.48 -1.16 -7.47
C LEU A 51 -11.76 0.33 -7.75
N MET A 52 -10.73 1.10 -8.12
CA MET A 52 -10.90 2.51 -8.46
C MET A 52 -11.88 2.70 -9.63
N LYS A 53 -11.76 1.90 -10.69
CA LYS A 53 -12.69 1.93 -11.83
C LYS A 53 -14.12 1.55 -11.42
N ALA A 54 -14.28 0.60 -10.49
CA ALA A 54 -15.58 0.24 -9.96
C ALA A 54 -16.21 1.38 -9.14
N LEU A 55 -15.44 2.00 -8.26
CA LEU A 55 -15.88 3.14 -7.46
C LEU A 55 -16.25 4.33 -8.34
N GLN A 56 -15.45 4.64 -9.36
CA GLN A 56 -15.72 5.74 -10.29
C GLN A 56 -17.09 5.59 -10.96
N ARG A 57 -17.49 4.36 -11.33
CA ARG A 57 -18.80 4.08 -11.93
C ARG A 57 -19.97 4.22 -10.95
N GLN A 58 -19.74 4.11 -9.64
CA GLN A 58 -20.79 4.23 -8.63
C GLN A 58 -21.02 5.68 -8.19
N VAL A 59 -20.02 6.54 -8.35
CA VAL A 59 -20.08 7.97 -7.97
C VAL A 59 -20.49 8.86 -9.16
N MET A 60 -20.54 8.30 -10.38
CA MET A 60 -21.07 8.95 -11.58
C MET A 60 -22.54 8.61 -11.82
#